data_AF-A0A3M1ZN71-F1
#
_entry.id   AF-A0A3M1ZN71-F1
#
_cell.length_a   1.000
_cell.length_b   1.000
_cell.length_c   1.000
_cell.angle_alpha   90.00
_cell.angle_beta   90.00
_cell.angle_gamma   90.00
#
_symmetry.space_group_name_H-M   'P 1'
#
loop_
_entity.id
_entity.type
_entity.pdbx_description
1 polymer ?
#
loop_
_entity_poly.entity_id
_entity_poly.type
_entity_poly.pdbx_seq_one_letter_code
_entity_poly.pdbx_strand_id
1 'polypeptide(L)'
;MPVLVNLKPYLAHLELEERAKPEEQRRPIPTLAELAEVVKLHRLSFYRIANNQISKLDLDVLAGIIAELRRRGFDTDVGDVLVYRE
;
A
#
# COMPACT_ATOMS: atom_id res chain seq x y z
N MET A 1 12.41 16.95 -6.32
CA MET A 1 11.34 16.88 -5.31
C MET A 1 11.34 15.47 -4.71
N PRO A 2 11.29 15.32 -3.38
CA PRO A 2 11.28 13.99 -2.75
C PRO A 2 9.92 13.32 -2.95
N VAL A 3 9.93 12.07 -3.41
CA VAL A 3 8.75 11.20 -3.48
C VAL A 3 8.59 10.49 -2.13
N LEU A 4 7.38 10.49 -1.58
CA LEU A 4 7.03 9.78 -0.37
C LEU A 4 6.11 8.60 -0.67
N VAL A 5 6.37 7.48 -0.02
CA VAL A 5 5.49 6.32 0.05
C VAL A 5 4.35 6.64 1.02
N ASN A 6 3.12 6.64 0.49
CA ASN A 6 1.86 6.92 1.19
C ASN A 6 1.07 5.64 1.54
N LEU A 7 1.74 4.48 1.52
CA LEU A 7 1.08 3.18 1.68
C LEU A 7 0.32 3.04 3.02
N LYS A 8 0.92 3.46 4.14
CA LYS A 8 0.28 3.36 5.46
C LYS A 8 -0.99 4.20 5.57
N PRO A 9 -0.96 5.52 5.27
CA PRO A 9 -2.17 6.33 5.23
C PRO A 9 -3.23 5.79 4.26
N TYR A 10 -2.81 5.31 3.10
CA TYR A 10 -3.73 4.76 2.11
C TYR A 10 -4.46 3.50 2.61
N LEU A 11 -3.75 2.54 3.22
CA LEU A 11 -4.39 1.36 3.80
C LEU A 11 -5.37 1.72 4.94
N ALA A 12 -5.01 2.71 5.76
CA ALA A 12 -5.91 3.21 6.81
C ALA A 12 -7.16 3.88 6.22
N HIS A 13 -7.02 4.57 5.09
CA HIS A 13 -8.15 5.15 4.36
C HIS A 13 -9.09 4.06 3.83
N LEU A 14 -8.54 3.02 3.18
CA LEU A 14 -9.33 1.87 2.74
C LEU A 14 -10.06 1.20 3.92
N GLU A 15 -9.43 1.13 5.10
CA GLU A 15 -10.04 0.53 6.29
C GLU A 15 -11.28 1.30 6.75
N LEU A 16 -11.22 2.62 6.69
CA LEU A 16 -12.37 3.46 6.98
C LEU A 16 -13.48 3.28 5.94
N GLU A 17 -13.15 3.21 4.65
CA GLU A 17 -14.13 3.00 3.57
C GLU A 17 -14.82 1.64 3.68
N GLU A 18 -14.05 0.56 3.91
CA GLU A 18 -14.60 -0.79 4.05
C GLU A 18 -15.41 -0.92 5.34
N ARG A 19 -14.99 -0.28 6.44
CA ARG A 19 -15.74 -0.31 7.70
C ARG A 19 -17.12 0.36 7.59
N ALA A 20 -17.26 1.36 6.72
CA ALA A 20 -18.54 2.03 6.47
C ALA A 20 -19.54 1.15 5.70
N LYS A 21 -19.09 0.05 5.09
CA LYS A 21 -19.95 -0.89 4.35
C LYS A 21 -20.60 -1.93 5.26
N PRO A 22 -21.72 -2.53 4.84
CA PRO A 22 -22.25 -3.74 5.45
C PRO A 22 -21.20 -4.85 5.48
N GLU A 23 -21.18 -5.66 6.54
CA GLU A 23 -20.13 -6.67 6.79
C GLU A 23 -19.92 -7.61 5.60
N GLU A 24 -21.01 -8.03 4.95
CA GLU A 24 -21.03 -8.92 3.79
C GLU A 24 -20.38 -8.32 2.53
N GLN A 25 -20.25 -6.99 2.46
CA GLN A 25 -19.69 -6.27 1.32
C GLN A 25 -18.25 -5.79 1.57
N ARG A 26 -17.71 -6.05 2.77
CA ARG A 26 -16.37 -5.61 3.15
C ARG A 26 -15.31 -6.44 2.44
N ARG A 27 -14.35 -5.77 1.81
CA ARG A 27 -13.19 -6.40 1.22
C ARG A 27 -12.05 -6.51 2.23
N PRO A 28 -11.28 -7.61 2.22
CA PRO A 28 -10.16 -7.77 3.12
C PRO A 28 -8.99 -6.87 2.71
N ILE A 29 -8.59 -5.97 3.60
CA ILE A 29 -7.46 -5.07 3.38
C ILE A 29 -6.18 -5.79 3.78
N PRO A 30 -5.15 -5.78 2.91
CA PRO A 30 -3.88 -6.40 3.24
C PRO A 30 -3.16 -5.64 4.35
N THR A 31 -2.55 -6.38 5.26
CA THR A 31 -1.55 -5.87 6.20
C THR A 31 -0.24 -5.57 5.47
N LEU A 32 0.61 -4.72 6.07
CA LEU A 32 1.97 -4.50 5.57
C LEU A 32 2.81 -5.78 5.53
N ALA A 33 2.49 -6.77 6.37
CA ALA A 33 3.17 -8.05 6.37
C ALA A 33 2.81 -8.87 5.13
N GLU A 34 1.53 -8.96 4.78
CA GLU A 34 1.08 -9.61 3.54
C GLU A 34 1.65 -8.93 2.29
N LEU A 35 1.65 -7.59 2.26
CA LEU A 35 2.24 -6.86 1.13
C LEU A 35 3.75 -7.11 1.00
N ALA A 36 4.47 -7.19 2.12
CA ALA A 36 5.90 -7.54 2.13
C ALA A 36 6.15 -8.93 1.53
N GLU A 37 5.29 -9.91 1.85
CA GLU A 37 5.37 -11.27 1.29
C GLU A 37 5.11 -11.28 -0.21
N VAL A 38 4.10 -10.54 -0.68
CA VAL A 38 3.74 -10.44 -2.10
C VAL A 38 4.91 -9.92 -2.94
N VAL A 39 5.57 -8.86 -2.48
CA VAL A 39 6.71 -8.26 -3.19
C VAL A 39 8.05 -8.92 -2.85
N LYS A 40 8.03 -10.02 -2.08
CA LYS A 40 9.21 -10.78 -1.65
C LYS A 40 10.27 -9.92 -0.95
N LEU A 41 9.83 -8.91 -0.19
CA LEU A 41 10.72 -8.09 0.63
C LEU A 41 10.72 -8.57 2.07
N HIS A 42 11.89 -8.53 2.70
CA HIS A 42 11.98 -8.72 4.14
C HIS A 42 11.12 -7.67 4.87
N ARG A 43 10.32 -8.12 5.85
CA ARG A 43 9.36 -7.27 6.59
C ARG A 43 10.01 -5.96 7.05
N LEU A 44 11.17 -6.02 7.69
CA LEU A 44 11.84 -4.82 8.18
C LEU A 44 12.15 -3.80 7.07
N SER A 45 12.62 -4.26 5.91
CA SER A 45 12.90 -3.39 4.76
C SER A 45 11.63 -2.75 4.23
N PHE A 46 10.57 -3.53 4.10
CA PHE A 46 9.26 -3.05 3.67
C PHE A 46 8.67 -2.02 4.65
N TYR A 47 8.78 -2.27 5.96
CA TYR A 47 8.36 -1.32 6.98
C TYR A 47 9.14 -0.01 6.90
N ARG A 48 10.45 -0.05 6.64
CA ARG A 48 11.26 1.17 6.48
C ARG A 48 10.82 1.97 5.25
N ILE A 49 10.51 1.29 4.15
CA ILE A 49 9.94 1.89 2.94
C ILE A 49 8.58 2.54 3.25
N ALA A 50 7.63 1.80 3.84
CA ALA A 50 6.29 2.29 4.16
C ALA A 50 6.28 3.43 5.20
N ASN A 51 7.37 3.62 5.95
CA ASN A 51 7.57 4.73 6.89
C ASN A 51 8.44 5.86 6.31
N ASN A 52 8.71 5.87 5.01
CA ASN A 52 9.56 6.88 4.35
C ASN A 52 10.99 6.98 4.92
N GLN A 53 11.48 5.92 5.57
CA GLN A 53 12.84 5.84 6.10
C GLN A 53 13.87 5.44 5.03
N ILE A 54 13.41 5.01 3.87
CA ILE A 54 14.23 4.71 2.69
C ILE A 54 13.57 5.38 1.49
N SER A 55 14.35 6.17 0.75
CA SER A 55 13.89 7.01 -0.37
C SER A 55 13.78 6.27 -1.71
N LYS A 56 14.16 4.98 -1.74
CA LYS A 56 14.18 4.16 -2.94
C LYS A 56 13.13 3.07 -2.82
N LEU A 57 11.96 3.32 -3.38
CA LEU A 57 10.98 2.29 -3.69
C LEU A 57 11.28 1.78 -5.10
N ASP A 58 11.52 0.48 -5.24
CA ASP A 58 11.66 -0.14 -6.54
C ASP A 58 10.31 -0.11 -7.28
N LEU A 59 10.33 0.18 -8.58
CA LEU A 59 9.13 0.20 -9.40
C LEU A 59 8.46 -1.18 -9.45
N ASP A 60 9.24 -2.26 -9.40
CA ASP A 60 8.70 -3.62 -9.37
C ASP A 60 7.95 -3.89 -8.05
N VAL A 61 8.47 -3.36 -6.94
CA VAL A 61 7.82 -3.45 -5.63
C VAL A 61 6.51 -2.67 -5.63
N LEU A 62 6.53 -1.44 -6.17
CA LEU A 62 5.31 -0.63 -6.31
C LEU A 62 4.26 -1.33 -7.17
N ALA A 63 4.66 -1.83 -8.34
CA ALA A 63 3.78 -2.55 -9.25
C ALA A 63 3.17 -3.79 -8.58
N GLY A 64 3.94 -4.54 -7.80
CA GLY A 64 3.46 -5.68 -7.03
C GLY A 64 2.41 -5.31 -5.98
N ILE A 65 2.61 -4.22 -5.24
CA ILE A 65 1.63 -3.71 -4.26
C ILE A 65 0.32 -3.34 -4.95
N ILE A 66 0.40 -2.56 -6.03
CA ILE A 66 -0.79 -2.10 -6.79
C ILE A 66 -1.53 -3.29 -7.39
N ALA A 67 -0.80 -4.24 -8.00
CA ALA A 67 -1.40 -5.44 -8.58
C ALA A 67 -2.16 -6.27 -7.53
N GLU A 68 -1.60 -6.42 -6.33
CA GLU A 68 -2.26 -7.14 -5.24
C GLU A 68 -3.52 -6.42 -4.74
N LEU A 69 -3.48 -5.10 -4.59
CA LEU A 69 -4.64 -4.32 -4.17
C LEU A 69 -5.77 -4.38 -5.22
N ARG A 70 -5.43 -4.27 -6.50
CA ARG A 70 -6.38 -4.47 -7.61
C ARG A 70 -6.94 -5.88 -7.64
N ARG A 71 -6.13 -6.91 -7.38
CA ARG A 71 -6.58 -8.31 -7.26
C ARG A 71 -7.60 -8.48 -6.14
N ARG A 72 -7.48 -7.70 -5.05
CA ARG A 72 -8.45 -7.67 -3.94
C ARG A 72 -9.68 -6.79 -4.20
N GLY A 73 -9.76 -6.15 -5.37
CA GLY A 73 -10.92 -5.35 -5.80
C GLY A 73 -10.85 -3.89 -5.40
N PHE A 74 -9.67 -3.37 -5.03
CA PHE A 74 -9.44 -1.95 -4.81
C PHE A 74 -8.94 -1.29 -6.10
N ASP A 75 -9.55 -0.18 -6.51
CA ASP A 75 -9.14 0.57 -7.70
C ASP A 75 -7.94 1.48 -7.39
N THR A 76 -6.83 0.87 -6.96
CA THR A 76 -5.62 1.58 -6.54
C THR A 76 -4.82 2.06 -7.74
N ASP A 77 -4.36 3.30 -7.71
CA ASP A 77 -3.41 3.88 -8.66
C ASP A 77 -2.07 4.26 -7.99
N VAL A 78 -1.08 4.58 -8.82
CA VAL A 78 0.25 5.00 -8.38
C VAL A 78 0.18 6.23 -7.46
N GLY A 79 -0.70 7.19 -7.76
CA GLY A 79 -0.88 8.41 -6.96
C GLY A 79 -1.42 8.18 -5.56
N ASP A 80 -2.07 7.03 -5.32
CA ASP A 80 -2.56 6.65 -3.99
C ASP A 80 -1.42 6.19 -3.08
N VAL A 81 -0.45 5.49 -3.68
CA VAL A 81 0.68 4.84 -2.99
C VAL A 81 1.92 5.73 -2.98
N LEU A 82 2.08 6.64 -3.95
CA LEU A 82 3.17 7.58 -4.06
C LEU A 82 2.65 9.02 -4.11
N VAL A 83 3.16 9.86 -3.21
CA VAL A 83 2.80 11.28 -3.15
C VAL A 83 4.06 12.13 -3.32
N TYR A 84 3.96 13.16 -4.15
CA TYR A 84 5.01 14.16 -4.32
C TYR A 84 4.92 15.17 -3.18
N ARG A 85 6.04 15.42 -2.49
CA ARG A 85 6.15 16.58 -1.61
C ARG A 85 6.54 17.79 -2.44
N GLU A 86 5.67 18.79 -2.47
CA GLU A 86 5.99 20.16 -2.90
C GLU A 86 7.07 20.79 -2.00
#